data_AF-A0A2N2A5J1-F1
#
_entry.id   AF-A0A2N2A5J1-F1
#
_cell.length_a   1.000
_cell.length_b   1.000
_cell.length_c   1.000
_cell.angle_alpha   90.00
_cell.angle_beta   90.00
_cell.angle_gamma   90.00
#
_symmetry.space_group_name_H-M   'P 1'
#
loop_
_entity.id
_entity.type
_entity.pdbx_description
1 polymer ?
#
loop_
_entity_poly.entity_id
_entity_poly.type
_entity_poly.pdbx_seq_one_letter_code
_entity_poly.pdbx_strand_id
1 'polypeptide(L)'
;MNVDHTISPRALPTYLRGIGLLLSDAYRFPRNRIHETVVIEDGRKFRIFKNAVRMDAGMPPVQGVFRVWFHSNTSAKFTMFYANFMIPFFLGMQGFRSKLWLINDETGDFGGIYEWTALADAERYANSFAMRLSRMRSVPGSFFGEFFSVDDPRAKAGRTAQGNNA
;
A
#
# COMPACT_ATOMS: atom_id res chain seq x y z
N MET A 1 -17.50 -39.02 23.55
CA MET A 1 -17.68 -37.60 23.19
C MET A 1 -16.31 -36.94 23.31
N ASN A 2 -15.50 -37.03 22.26
CA ASN A 2 -14.14 -36.46 22.26
C ASN A 2 -14.23 -35.07 21.66
N VAL A 3 -14.02 -34.05 22.50
CA VAL A 3 -13.73 -32.70 22.03
C VAL A 3 -12.28 -32.72 21.57
N ASP A 4 -12.12 -32.79 20.26
CA ASP A 4 -10.83 -32.65 19.59
C ASP A 4 -10.36 -31.20 19.76
N HIS A 5 -9.44 -30.98 20.69
CA HIS A 5 -8.75 -29.71 20.83
C HIS A 5 -7.68 -29.61 19.72
N THR A 6 -8.11 -29.47 18.47
CA THR A 6 -7.25 -28.94 17.43
C THR A 6 -6.85 -27.52 17.83
N ILE A 7 -5.60 -27.39 18.26
CA ILE A 7 -4.93 -26.11 18.49
C ILE A 7 -5.03 -25.31 17.18
N SER A 8 -5.88 -24.28 17.18
CA SER A 8 -5.92 -23.30 16.08
C SER A 8 -4.51 -22.71 15.91
N PRO A 9 -3.90 -22.80 14.71
CA PRO A 9 -2.56 -22.27 14.47
C PRO A 9 -2.63 -20.76 14.68
N ARG A 10 -2.11 -20.33 15.83
CA ARG A 10 -2.08 -18.94 16.32
C ARG A 10 -1.81 -17.99 15.16
N ALA A 11 -2.76 -17.10 14.89
CA ALA A 11 -2.61 -16.01 13.94
C ALA A 11 -1.36 -15.20 14.32
N LEU A 12 -0.24 -15.46 13.62
CA LEU A 12 1.00 -14.74 13.84
C LEU A 12 0.69 -13.25 13.61
N PRO A 13 1.05 -12.35 14.55
CA PRO A 13 0.79 -10.93 14.38
C PRO A 13 1.21 -10.43 13.00
N THR A 14 0.33 -9.67 12.32
CA THR A 14 0.54 -9.19 10.94
C THR A 14 1.93 -8.62 10.68
N TYR A 15 2.51 -7.92 11.66
CA TYR A 15 3.85 -7.36 11.57
C TYR A 15 4.95 -8.43 11.53
N LEU A 16 4.84 -9.53 12.30
CA LEU A 16 5.80 -10.65 12.27
C LEU A 16 5.71 -11.38 10.93
N ARG A 17 4.50 -11.57 10.41
CA ARG A 17 4.31 -12.10 9.05
C ARG A 17 4.95 -11.18 8.01
N GLY A 18 4.77 -9.87 8.14
CA GLY A 18 5.38 -8.87 7.26
C GLY A 18 6.91 -8.88 7.31
N ILE A 19 7.52 -9.07 8.48
CA ILE A 19 8.98 -9.25 8.61
C ILE A 19 9.43 -10.53 7.90
N GLY A 20 8.77 -11.67 8.15
CA GLY A 20 9.11 -12.93 7.48
C GLY A 20 8.99 -12.84 5.96
N LEU A 21 7.99 -12.11 5.47
CA LEU A 21 7.78 -11.86 4.05
C LEU A 21 8.81 -10.91 3.43
N LEU A 22 9.37 -9.97 4.19
CA LEU A 22 10.46 -9.11 3.72
C LEU A 22 11.77 -9.88 3.55
N LEU A 23 11.95 -10.93 4.35
CA LEU A 23 13.12 -11.80 4.31
C LEU A 23 12.99 -12.91 3.26
N SER A 24 11.83 -13.04 2.61
CA SER A 24 11.58 -13.99 1.53
C SER A 24 11.44 -13.29 0.17
N ASP A 25 11.47 -14.08 -0.90
CA ASP A 25 11.23 -13.58 -2.26
C ASP A 25 9.76 -13.23 -2.55
N ALA A 26 8.89 -13.27 -1.54
CA ALA A 26 7.46 -12.95 -1.66
C ALA A 26 7.21 -11.48 -2.04
N TYR A 27 8.20 -10.60 -1.87
CA TYR A 27 8.12 -9.19 -2.25
C TYR A 27 9.32 -8.72 -3.06
N ARG A 28 9.04 -7.86 -4.03
CA ARG A 28 10.05 -7.12 -4.78
C ARG A 28 9.83 -5.63 -4.67
N PHE A 29 10.92 -4.88 -4.77
CA PHE A 29 10.93 -3.43 -4.85
C PHE A 29 11.41 -3.00 -6.25
N PRO A 30 10.59 -3.21 -7.29
CA PRO A 30 11.01 -2.95 -8.66
C PRO A 30 11.25 -1.45 -8.87
N ARG A 31 12.28 -1.13 -9.66
CA ARG A 31 12.70 0.26 -9.91
C ARG A 31 12.20 0.84 -11.23
N ASN A 32 11.61 0.01 -12.09
CA ASN A 32 11.17 0.37 -13.44
C ASN A 32 10.15 1.53 -13.47
N ARG A 33 9.37 1.70 -12.39
CA ARG A 33 8.36 2.75 -12.28
C ARG A 33 8.79 3.99 -11.49
N ILE A 34 9.97 3.96 -10.89
CA ILE A 34 10.45 5.10 -10.12
C ILE A 34 10.67 6.27 -11.09
N HIS A 35 10.32 7.48 -10.66
CA HIS A 35 10.29 8.72 -11.46
C HIS A 35 9.13 8.87 -12.44
N GLU A 36 8.31 7.84 -12.68
CA GLU A 36 7.05 8.03 -13.42
C GLU A 36 6.15 9.04 -12.69
N THR A 37 5.44 9.87 -13.45
CA THR A 37 4.45 10.81 -12.92
C THR A 37 3.06 10.22 -13.05
N VAL A 38 2.35 10.15 -11.93
CA VAL A 38 0.91 9.89 -11.86
C VAL A 38 0.19 11.22 -11.83
N VAL A 39 -0.70 11.43 -12.79
CA VAL A 39 -1.64 12.55 -12.79
C VAL A 39 -2.96 12.04 -12.26
N ILE A 40 -3.48 12.69 -11.22
CA ILE A 40 -4.79 12.36 -10.65
C ILE A 40 -5.88 13.27 -11.23
N GLU A 41 -7.12 12.99 -10.91
CA GLU A 41 -8.31 13.52 -11.55
C GLU A 41 -8.41 15.05 -11.46
N ASP A 42 -7.89 15.65 -10.38
CA ASP A 42 -7.84 17.11 -10.19
C ASP A 42 -6.63 17.79 -10.86
N GLY A 43 -5.83 17.04 -11.62
CA GLY A 43 -4.67 17.54 -12.35
C GLY A 43 -3.38 17.59 -11.54
N ARG A 44 -3.41 17.32 -10.22
CA ARG A 44 -2.18 17.24 -9.43
C ARG A 44 -1.26 16.14 -9.94
N LYS A 45 0.03 16.42 -9.92
CA LYS A 45 1.09 15.55 -10.43
C LYS A 45 1.91 14.99 -9.28
N PHE A 46 2.11 13.69 -9.31
CA PHE A 46 2.83 12.98 -8.26
C PHE A 46 3.87 12.06 -8.87
N ARG A 47 5.13 12.24 -8.49
CA ARG A 47 6.23 11.38 -8.91
C ARG A 47 6.33 10.16 -8.00
N ILE A 48 6.46 8.98 -8.60
CA ILE A 48 6.74 7.74 -7.87
C ILE A 48 8.18 7.78 -7.37
N PHE A 49 8.39 7.57 -6.07
CA PHE A 49 9.73 7.44 -5.49
C PHE A 49 10.02 6.06 -4.91
N LYS A 50 9.00 5.22 -4.73
CA LYS A 50 9.16 3.83 -4.31
C LYS A 50 8.01 2.97 -4.82
N ASN A 51 8.30 1.71 -5.07
CA ASN A 51 7.34 0.69 -5.48
C ASN A 51 7.61 -0.61 -4.73
N ALA A 52 6.55 -1.32 -4.33
CA ALA A 52 6.60 -2.64 -3.72
C ALA A 52 5.48 -3.50 -4.30
N VAL A 53 5.83 -4.72 -4.72
CA VAL A 53 4.91 -5.66 -5.36
C VAL A 53 5.05 -7.02 -4.71
N ARG A 54 3.93 -7.67 -4.43
CA ARG A 54 3.85 -9.05 -3.96
C ARG A 54 3.97 -10.01 -5.14
N MET A 55 4.81 -11.03 -5.00
CA MET A 55 5.20 -11.93 -6.09
C MET A 55 4.55 -13.32 -6.05
N ASP A 56 3.70 -13.61 -5.07
CA ASP A 56 3.06 -14.92 -4.92
C ASP A 56 2.27 -15.30 -6.20
N ALA A 57 2.64 -16.45 -6.79
CA ALA A 57 1.94 -17.03 -7.92
C ALA A 57 0.52 -17.46 -7.52
N GLY A 58 -0.44 -17.34 -8.44
CA GLY A 58 -1.83 -17.77 -8.21
C GLY A 58 -2.65 -16.88 -7.28
N MET A 59 -2.12 -15.73 -6.86
CA MET A 59 -2.91 -14.75 -6.12
C MET A 59 -4.10 -14.25 -6.97
N PRO A 60 -5.28 -14.05 -6.34
CA PRO A 60 -6.42 -13.48 -7.04
C PRO A 60 -6.08 -12.12 -7.71
N PRO A 61 -6.80 -11.76 -8.79
CA PRO A 61 -6.64 -10.45 -9.41
C PRO A 61 -6.92 -9.32 -8.42
N VAL A 62 -6.36 -8.13 -8.70
CA VAL A 62 -6.68 -6.91 -7.95
C VAL A 62 -8.16 -6.60 -8.12
N GLN A 63 -8.86 -6.36 -7.02
CA GLN A 63 -10.28 -5.95 -7.00
C GLN A 63 -10.50 -4.66 -6.21
N GLY A 64 -9.54 -4.24 -5.38
CA GLY A 64 -9.64 -3.04 -4.55
C GLY A 64 -8.42 -2.15 -4.70
N VAL A 65 -8.66 -0.85 -4.82
CA VAL A 65 -7.63 0.19 -4.81
C VAL A 65 -7.93 1.16 -3.68
N PHE A 66 -6.91 1.46 -2.87
CA PHE A 66 -6.94 2.53 -1.88
C PHE A 66 -5.91 3.58 -2.24
N ARG A 67 -6.34 4.83 -2.33
CA ARG A 67 -5.45 5.99 -2.51
C ARG A 67 -5.46 6.84 -1.25
N VAL A 68 -4.32 7.39 -0.91
CA VAL A 68 -4.17 8.29 0.23
C VAL A 68 -3.25 9.44 -0.14
N TRP A 69 -3.60 10.62 0.35
CA TRP A 69 -2.88 11.87 0.11
C TRP A 69 -2.74 12.62 1.42
N PHE A 70 -1.58 13.20 1.68
CA PHE A 70 -1.34 13.96 2.90
C PHE A 70 -0.13 14.89 2.79
N HIS A 71 -0.14 15.97 3.57
CA HIS A 71 1.06 16.77 3.81
C HIS A 71 1.75 16.28 5.08
N SER A 72 3.06 16.03 5.03
CA SER A 72 3.78 15.57 6.22
C SER A 72 4.12 16.72 7.16
N ASN A 73 4.07 16.49 8.47
CA ASN A 73 4.59 17.44 9.47
C ASN A 73 6.12 17.37 9.65
N THR A 74 6.81 16.57 8.82
CA THR A 74 8.27 16.39 8.84
C THR A 74 8.87 16.62 7.47
N SER A 75 10.20 16.78 7.41
CA SER A 75 10.90 16.99 6.14
C SER A 75 10.66 15.84 5.15
N ALA A 76 10.59 16.16 3.86
CA ALA A 76 10.35 15.17 2.81
C ALA A 76 11.35 14.01 2.87
N LYS A 77 12.63 14.31 3.12
CA LYS A 77 13.69 13.31 3.29
C LYS A 77 13.38 12.34 4.45
N PHE A 78 12.95 12.85 5.60
CA PHE A 78 12.60 12.01 6.74
C PHE A 78 11.35 11.17 6.47
N THR A 79 10.34 11.73 5.80
CA THR A 79 9.13 10.98 5.41
C THR A 79 9.45 9.84 4.45
N MET A 80 10.29 10.09 3.44
CA MET A 80 10.77 9.06 2.52
C MET A 80 11.60 7.99 3.23
N PHE A 81 12.43 8.36 4.20
CA PHE A 81 13.17 7.41 5.03
C PHE A 81 12.21 6.56 5.89
N TYR A 82 11.27 7.22 6.59
CA TYR A 82 10.29 6.58 7.47
C TYR A 82 9.36 5.62 6.73
N ALA A 83 9.10 5.87 5.45
CA ALA A 83 8.33 4.96 4.60
C ALA A 83 8.90 3.53 4.58
N ASN A 84 10.22 3.35 4.77
CA ASN A 84 10.86 2.03 4.87
C ASN A 84 10.47 1.27 6.15
N PHE A 85 10.43 1.98 7.28
CA PHE A 85 10.05 1.41 8.58
C PHE A 85 8.59 0.94 8.60
N MET A 86 7.72 1.57 7.79
CA MET A 86 6.31 1.22 7.75
C MET A 86 5.99 -0.02 6.90
N ILE A 87 6.95 -0.52 6.12
CA ILE A 87 6.73 -1.63 5.19
C ILE A 87 6.21 -2.91 5.87
N PRO A 88 6.84 -3.41 6.95
CA PRO A 88 6.40 -4.66 7.57
C PRO A 88 4.92 -4.66 8.01
N PHE A 89 4.35 -3.49 8.32
CA PHE A 89 2.99 -3.38 8.86
C PHE A 89 1.89 -3.66 7.84
N PHE A 90 2.17 -3.52 6.54
CA PHE A 90 1.17 -3.77 5.50
C PHE A 90 1.50 -4.95 4.60
N LEU A 91 2.77 -5.37 4.49
CA LEU A 91 3.10 -6.56 3.71
C LEU A 91 2.47 -7.84 4.29
N GLY A 92 2.34 -7.94 5.62
CA GLY A 92 1.71 -9.11 6.24
C GLY A 92 0.19 -9.20 6.08
N MET A 93 -0.45 -8.17 5.50
CA MET A 93 -1.90 -8.09 5.45
C MET A 93 -2.50 -8.95 4.34
N GLN A 94 -3.68 -9.49 4.64
CA GLN A 94 -4.43 -10.32 3.73
C GLN A 94 -4.77 -9.55 2.45
N GLY A 95 -4.51 -10.16 1.30
CA GLY A 95 -4.89 -9.59 0.01
C GLY A 95 -4.00 -8.46 -0.50
N PHE A 96 -2.95 -8.03 0.21
CA PHE A 96 -2.06 -6.97 -0.28
C PHE A 96 -1.36 -7.40 -1.58
N ARG A 97 -1.41 -6.55 -2.62
CA ARG A 97 -0.80 -6.81 -3.93
C ARG A 97 0.36 -5.87 -4.24
N SER A 98 0.17 -4.56 -4.10
CA SER A 98 1.26 -3.61 -4.34
C SER A 98 1.04 -2.29 -3.63
N LYS A 99 2.12 -1.51 -3.56
CA LYS A 99 2.08 -0.13 -3.12
C LYS A 99 3.04 0.73 -3.94
N LEU A 100 2.54 1.87 -4.38
CA LEU A 100 3.35 2.98 -4.82
C LEU A 100 3.42 4.04 -3.73
N TRP A 101 4.60 4.64 -3.59
CA TRP A 101 4.78 5.84 -2.80
C TRP A 101 5.09 6.99 -3.74
N LEU A 102 4.41 8.09 -3.48
CA LEU A 102 4.36 9.22 -4.37
C LEU A 102 4.69 10.51 -3.63
N ILE A 103 5.28 11.46 -4.34
CA ILE A 103 5.54 12.81 -3.85
C ILE A 103 5.16 13.81 -4.94
N ASN A 104 4.45 14.87 -4.57
CA ASN A 104 4.28 16.04 -5.41
C ASN A 104 5.51 16.94 -5.20
N ASP A 105 6.32 17.11 -6.24
CA ASP A 105 7.57 17.87 -6.16
C ASP A 105 7.34 19.39 -6.00
N GLU A 106 6.15 19.88 -6.38
CA GLU A 106 5.79 21.30 -6.27
C GLU A 106 5.31 21.65 -4.86
N THR A 107 4.47 20.81 -4.25
CA THR A 107 3.85 21.09 -2.94
C THR A 107 4.52 20.37 -1.78
N GLY A 108 5.31 19.32 -2.04
CA GLY A 108 5.85 18.42 -1.02
C GLY A 108 4.82 17.45 -0.45
N ASP A 109 3.61 17.39 -1.01
CA ASP A 109 2.57 16.45 -0.58
C ASP A 109 2.95 15.02 -0.92
N PHE A 110 2.57 14.10 -0.05
CA PHE A 110 2.79 12.67 -0.23
C PHE A 110 1.53 11.97 -0.67
N GLY A 111 1.73 10.91 -1.44
CA GLY A 111 0.67 10.02 -1.88
C GLY A 111 1.03 8.55 -1.69
N GLY A 112 0.01 7.71 -1.60
CA GLY A 112 0.13 6.27 -1.62
C GLY A 112 -0.99 5.64 -2.43
N ILE A 113 -0.64 4.75 -3.36
CA ILE A 113 -1.62 3.96 -4.12
C ILE A 113 -1.39 2.50 -3.74
N TYR A 114 -2.42 1.86 -3.20
CA TYR A 114 -2.39 0.49 -2.70
C TYR A 114 -3.35 -0.37 -3.52
N GLU A 115 -2.90 -1.56 -3.91
CA GLU A 115 -3.72 -2.54 -4.61
C GLU A 115 -3.95 -3.76 -3.73
N TRP A 116 -5.18 -4.26 -3.75
CA TRP A 116 -5.66 -5.39 -2.95
C TRP A 116 -6.50 -6.35 -3.78
N THR A 117 -6.53 -7.62 -3.36
CA THR A 117 -7.38 -8.65 -3.98
C THR A 117 -8.87 -8.49 -3.68
N ALA A 118 -9.23 -7.65 -2.71
CA ALA A 118 -10.61 -7.31 -2.38
C ALA A 118 -10.69 -5.86 -1.89
N LEU A 119 -11.77 -5.15 -2.22
CA LEU A 119 -12.02 -3.80 -1.72
C LEU A 119 -12.09 -3.74 -0.19
N ALA A 120 -12.72 -4.75 0.42
CA ALA A 120 -12.83 -4.85 1.88
C ALA A 120 -11.46 -4.98 2.59
N ASP A 121 -10.44 -5.57 1.94
CA ASP A 121 -9.07 -5.59 2.50
C ASP A 121 -8.43 -4.20 2.47
N ALA A 122 -8.69 -3.43 1.42
CA ALA A 122 -8.22 -2.06 1.29
C ALA A 122 -8.83 -1.16 2.38
N GLU A 123 -10.13 -1.30 2.63
CA GLU A 123 -10.86 -0.61 3.71
C GLU A 123 -10.34 -1.00 5.10
N ARG A 124 -10.08 -2.29 5.34
CA ARG A 124 -9.43 -2.76 6.57
C ARG A 124 -8.06 -2.10 6.77
N TYR A 125 -7.27 -1.98 5.71
CA TYR A 125 -5.97 -1.34 5.79
C TYR A 125 -6.05 0.16 6.11
N ALA A 126 -7.02 0.88 5.54
CA ALA A 126 -7.23 2.29 5.83
C ALA A 126 -7.52 2.57 7.32
N ASN A 127 -8.07 1.58 8.03
CA ASN A 127 -8.35 1.63 9.47
C ASN A 127 -7.26 0.98 10.34
N SER A 128 -6.14 0.58 9.75
CA SER A 128 -5.05 -0.09 10.45
C SER A 128 -4.22 0.87 11.32
N PHE A 129 -3.45 0.28 12.25
CA PHE A 129 -2.45 1.00 13.04
C PHE A 129 -1.47 1.81 12.17
N ALA A 130 -1.06 1.27 11.01
CA ALA A 130 -0.13 1.94 10.10
C ALA A 130 -0.72 3.24 9.53
N MET A 131 -2.01 3.24 9.18
CA MET A 131 -2.71 4.44 8.71
C MET A 131 -2.99 5.42 9.84
N ARG A 132 -3.27 4.93 11.05
CA ARG A 132 -3.37 5.81 12.24
C ARG A 132 -2.06 6.57 12.50
N LEU A 133 -0.91 5.89 12.46
CA LEU A 133 0.40 6.55 12.60
C LEU A 133 0.68 7.55 11.47
N SER A 134 0.31 7.21 10.24
CA SER A 134 0.50 8.10 9.09
C SER A 134 -0.35 9.38 9.24
N ARG A 135 -1.60 9.25 9.67
CA ARG A 135 -2.48 10.40 9.97
C ARG A 135 -1.91 11.28 11.09
N MET A 136 -1.40 10.70 12.17
CA MET A 136 -0.79 11.45 13.27
C MET A 136 0.45 12.25 12.86
N ARG A 137 1.16 11.82 11.82
CA ARG A 137 2.35 12.49 11.26
C ARG A 137 2.04 13.40 10.07
N SER A 138 0.76 13.62 9.81
CA SER A 138 0.31 14.52 8.76
C SER A 138 -0.07 15.86 9.37
N VAL A 139 0.04 16.94 8.59
CA VAL A 139 -0.53 18.23 8.97
C VAL A 139 -2.04 18.05 9.19
N PRO A 140 -2.62 18.55 10.29
CA PRO A 140 -4.05 18.41 10.56
C PRO A 140 -4.90 18.86 9.36
N GLY A 141 -5.90 18.06 8.99
CA GLY A 141 -6.79 18.32 7.86
C GLY A 141 -6.23 17.98 6.46
N SER A 142 -4.94 17.64 6.33
CA SER A 142 -4.35 17.30 5.02
C SER A 142 -4.54 15.84 4.59
N PHE A 143 -4.88 14.95 5.52
CA PHE A 143 -4.95 13.51 5.26
C PHE A 143 -6.29 13.12 4.65
N PHE A 144 -6.29 12.72 3.38
CA PHE A 144 -7.46 12.30 2.62
C PHE A 144 -7.25 10.91 2.02
N GLY A 145 -8.31 10.10 1.97
CA GLY A 145 -8.25 8.73 1.47
C GLY A 145 -9.49 8.37 0.66
N GLU A 146 -9.28 7.58 -0.40
CA GLU A 146 -10.30 7.24 -1.39
C GLU A 146 -10.21 5.75 -1.74
N PHE A 147 -11.36 5.14 -2.01
CA PHE A 147 -11.46 3.72 -2.31
C PHE A 147 -12.15 3.52 -3.65
N PHE A 148 -11.64 2.58 -4.42
CA PHE A 148 -12.17 2.27 -5.75
C PHE A 148 -12.23 0.77 -5.95
N SER A 149 -13.32 0.28 -6.54
CA SER A 149 -13.32 -1.02 -7.19
C SER A 149 -12.38 -0.98 -8.40
N VAL A 150 -11.84 -2.14 -8.79
CA VAL A 150 -10.94 -2.26 -9.96
C VAL A 150 -11.58 -1.77 -11.26
N ASP A 151 -12.91 -1.85 -11.36
CA ASP A 151 -13.69 -1.47 -12.55
C ASP A 151 -13.96 0.05 -12.61
N ASP A 152 -13.71 0.78 -11.52
CA ASP A 152 -13.87 2.24 -11.52
C ASP A 152 -12.81 2.87 -12.45
N PRO A 153 -13.20 3.71 -13.44
CA PRO A 153 -12.24 4.37 -14.33
C PRO A 153 -11.16 5.15 -13.59
N ARG A 154 -11.51 5.74 -12.45
CA ARG A 154 -10.58 6.48 -11.59
C ARG A 154 -9.52 5.57 -11.03
N ALA A 155 -9.81 4.30 -10.75
CA ALA A 155 -8.83 3.34 -10.25
C ALA A 155 -7.62 3.17 -11.16
N LYS A 156 -7.70 3.48 -12.46
CA LYS A 156 -6.62 3.26 -13.45
C LYS A 156 -5.35 4.06 -13.18
N ALA A 157 -5.46 5.29 -12.67
CA ALA A 157 -4.28 6.15 -12.48
C ALA A 157 -3.28 5.51 -11.48
N GLY A 158 -2.03 5.37 -11.93
CA GLY A 158 -0.95 4.80 -11.12
C GLY A 158 -1.03 3.29 -10.89
N ARG A 159 -2.01 2.54 -11.41
CA ARG A 159 -2.05 1.09 -11.23
C ARG A 159 -0.82 0.39 -11.79
N THR A 160 -0.42 -0.68 -11.13
CA THR A 160 0.54 -1.62 -11.72
C THR A 160 -0.19 -2.34 -12.83
N ALA A 161 0.35 -2.35 -14.05
CA ALA A 161 -0.16 -3.23 -15.09
C ALA A 161 -0.14 -4.66 -14.51
N GLN A 162 -1.29 -5.33 -14.47
CA GLN A 162 -1.28 -6.76 -14.17
C GLN A 162 -0.39 -7.38 -15.24
N GLY A 163 0.71 -7.99 -14.82
CA GLY A 163 1.57 -8.70 -15.74
C GLY A 163 0.71 -9.75 -16.44
N ASN A 164 0.42 -9.51 -17.72
CA ASN A 164 0.25 -10.58 -18.66
C ASN A 164 1.60 -11.30 -18.70
N ASN A 165 1.80 -12.25 -17.79
CA ASN A 165 2.78 -13.30 -18.05
C ASN A 165 2.17 -14.15 -19.17
N ALA A 166 2.63 -13.87 -20.39
CA ALA A 166 2.90 -14.95 -21.34
C ALA A 166 4.02 -15.84 -20.78
#